data_AF-A0A957V0U6-F1
#
_entry.id   AF-A0A957V0U6-F1
#
_cell.length_a   1.000
_cell.length_b   1.000
_cell.length_c   1.000
_cell.angle_alpha   90.00
_cell.angle_beta   90.00
_cell.angle_gamma   90.00
#
_symmetry.space_group_name_H-M   'P 1'
#
loop_
_entity.id
_entity.type
_entity.pdbx_description
1 polymer ?
#
loop_
_entity_poly.entity_id
_entity_poly.type
_entity_poly.pdbx_seq_one_letter_code
_entity_poly.pdbx_strand_id
1 'polypeptide(L)'
;SYTGDVLVQAVGNDLETLRRLALACGGEPIGVGDAGFAFRGLPRVPLALIYWQGDDEFPPRAFVLFDETACHYLPIDGCAALGRRLISRLLAEARKG
;
A
#
# COMPACT_ATOMS: atom_id res chain seq x y z
N SER A 1 -6.24 2.10 -13.90
CA SER A 1 -6.01 2.91 -12.70
C SER A 1 -4.87 2.31 -11.92
N TYR A 2 -3.81 3.07 -11.68
CA TYR A 2 -2.71 2.61 -10.85
C TYR A 2 -3.22 2.48 -9.41
N THR A 3 -2.90 1.39 -8.73
CA THR A 3 -3.54 1.02 -7.46
C THR A 3 -3.24 2.03 -6.34
N GLY A 4 -2.14 2.78 -6.45
CA GLY A 4 -1.80 3.88 -5.55
C GLY A 4 -2.78 5.05 -5.60
N ASP A 5 -3.21 5.47 -6.79
CA ASP A 5 -4.07 6.64 -6.97
C ASP A 5 -5.44 6.47 -6.28
N VAL A 6 -5.99 5.25 -6.34
CA VAL A 6 -7.28 4.95 -5.71
C VAL A 6 -7.18 5.00 -4.18
N LEU A 7 -6.03 4.60 -3.62
CA LEU A 7 -5.79 4.72 -2.18
C LEU A 7 -5.64 6.20 -1.77
N VAL A 8 -4.89 6.98 -2.55
CA VAL A 8 -4.75 8.42 -2.34
C VAL A 8 -6.12 9.12 -2.37
N GLN A 9 -7.00 8.76 -3.31
CA GLN A 9 -8.36 9.30 -3.37
C GLN A 9 -9.21 8.96 -2.13
N ALA A 10 -8.99 7.80 -1.52
CA ALA A 10 -9.77 7.36 -0.36
C ALA A 10 -9.24 7.93 0.97
N VAL A 11 -7.94 8.16 1.07
CA VAL A 11 -7.26 8.52 2.34
C VAL A 11 -6.78 9.97 2.37
N GLY A 12 -6.46 10.57 1.22
CA GLY A 12 -5.96 11.94 1.13
C GLY A 12 -4.71 12.15 1.99
N ASN A 13 -4.68 13.20 2.79
CA ASN A 13 -3.55 13.48 3.68
C ASN A 13 -3.73 12.91 5.10
N ASP A 14 -4.71 12.03 5.33
CA ASP A 14 -4.95 11.42 6.64
C ASP A 14 -4.09 10.15 6.86
N LEU A 15 -2.86 10.36 7.33
CA LEU A 15 -1.93 9.27 7.63
C LEU A 15 -2.37 8.43 8.84
N GLU A 16 -3.21 8.96 9.73
CA GLU A 16 -3.72 8.21 10.87
C GLU A 16 -4.75 7.17 10.41
N THR A 17 -5.67 7.58 9.52
CA THR A 17 -6.57 6.65 8.85
C THR A 17 -5.77 5.61 8.07
N LEU A 18 -4.75 6.02 7.29
CA LEU A 18 -3.89 5.07 6.59
C LEU A 18 -3.29 4.02 7.52
N ARG A 19 -2.70 4.47 8.63
CA ARG A 19 -2.07 3.62 9.63
C ARG A 19 -3.05 2.64 10.22
N ARG A 20 -4.24 3.09 10.62
CA ARG A 20 -5.29 2.22 11.15
C ARG A 20 -5.68 1.11 10.16
N LEU A 21 -5.88 1.48 8.88
CA LEU A 21 -6.24 0.53 7.82
C LEU A 21 -5.12 -0.48 7.56
N ALA A 22 -3.88 -0.01 7.50
CA ALA A 22 -2.73 -0.87 7.28
C ALA A 22 -2.55 -1.88 8.40
N LEU A 23 -2.61 -1.44 9.67
CA LEU A 23 -2.53 -2.33 10.83
C LEU A 23 -3.68 -3.34 10.86
N ALA A 24 -4.92 -2.92 10.58
CA ALA A 24 -6.07 -3.81 10.49
C ALA A 24 -5.93 -4.86 9.38
N CYS A 25 -5.21 -4.52 8.30
CA CYS A 25 -4.91 -5.44 7.21
C CYS A 25 -3.73 -6.39 7.50
N GLY A 26 -3.08 -6.29 8.66
CA GLY A 26 -1.90 -7.07 9.04
C GLY A 26 -0.59 -6.47 8.50
N GLY A 27 -0.58 -5.17 8.25
CA GLY A 27 0.63 -4.44 7.88
C GLY A 27 1.50 -4.13 9.10
N GLU A 28 2.82 -4.19 8.90
CA GLU A 28 3.82 -3.85 9.89
C GLU A 28 4.47 -2.51 9.52
N PRO A 29 4.54 -1.51 10.43
CA PRO A 29 5.15 -0.23 10.12
C PRO A 29 6.63 -0.38 9.71
N ILE A 30 7.04 0.35 8.68
CA ILE A 30 8.43 0.48 8.25
C ILE A 30 8.79 1.97 8.14
N GLY A 31 10.04 2.31 8.43
CA GLY A 31 10.52 3.71 8.46
C GLY A 31 10.86 4.26 7.07
N VAL A 32 9.90 4.25 6.13
CA VAL A 32 10.08 4.74 4.76
C VAL A 32 8.89 5.59 4.34
N GLY A 33 9.16 6.73 3.68
CA GLY A 33 8.14 7.74 3.37
C GLY A 33 7.61 8.43 4.64
N ASP A 34 6.49 9.14 4.51
CA ASP A 34 5.79 9.69 5.68
C ASP A 34 4.99 8.61 6.41
N ALA A 35 4.54 7.60 5.68
CA ALA A 35 4.01 6.36 6.24
C ALA A 35 4.36 5.16 5.37
N GLY A 36 5.02 4.16 5.97
CA GLY A 36 5.40 2.92 5.31
C GLY A 36 4.85 1.70 6.03
N PHE A 37 4.40 0.70 5.28
CA PHE A 37 3.92 -0.57 5.83
C PHE A 37 4.37 -1.76 4.99
N ALA A 38 4.93 -2.78 5.63
CA ALA A 38 5.22 -4.07 5.02
C ALA A 38 4.05 -5.04 5.23
N PHE A 39 3.75 -5.85 4.22
CA PHE A 39 2.74 -6.89 4.24
C PHE A 39 3.31 -8.19 3.70
N ARG A 40 2.81 -9.32 4.20
CA ARG A 40 3.09 -10.64 3.63
C ARG A 40 1.92 -11.07 2.75
N GLY A 41 1.99 -10.77 1.46
CA GLY A 41 0.97 -11.21 0.50
C GLY A 41 1.04 -12.71 0.20
N LEU A 42 2.26 -13.24 0.16
CA LEU A 42 2.57 -14.67 0.04
C LEU A 42 3.77 -15.00 0.96
N PRO A 43 4.00 -16.28 1.32
CA PRO A 43 5.08 -16.66 2.25
C PRO A 43 6.48 -16.20 1.85
N ARG A 44 6.74 -15.99 0.56
CA ARG A 44 8.04 -15.57 0.01
C ARG A 44 7.99 -14.25 -0.76
N VAL A 45 6.88 -13.52 -0.70
CA VAL A 45 6.71 -12.27 -1.44
C VAL A 45 6.24 -11.19 -0.47
N PRO A 46 7.17 -10.55 0.26
CA PRO A 46 6.86 -9.33 1.01
C PRO A 46 6.57 -8.19 0.02
N LEU A 47 5.66 -7.33 0.41
CA LEU A 47 5.26 -6.15 -0.35
C LEU A 47 5.11 -4.96 0.59
N ALA A 48 5.55 -3.80 0.13
CA ALA A 48 5.55 -2.57 0.91
C ALA A 48 4.58 -1.57 0.31
N LEU A 49 3.78 -0.92 1.15
CA LEU A 49 3.06 0.29 0.81
C LEU A 49 3.84 1.47 1.37
N ILE A 50 4.19 2.43 0.52
CA ILE A 50 4.83 3.67 0.95
C ILE A 50 3.94 4.83 0.53
N TYR A 51 3.69 5.72 1.47
CA TYR A 51 2.86 6.90 1.29
C TYR A 51 3.67 8.16 1.59
N TRP A 52 3.55 9.14 0.70
CA TRP A 52 4.03 10.49 0.89
C TRP A 52 2.82 11.41 0.96
N GLN A 53 2.73 12.15 2.07
CA GLN A 53 1.72 13.18 2.25
C GLN A 53 1.98 14.29 1.24
N GLY A 54 0.90 14.87 0.71
CA GLY A 54 1.02 16.05 -0.13
C GLY A 54 1.15 17.31 0.72
N ASP A 55 1.84 18.30 0.17
CA ASP A 55 1.99 19.63 0.73
C ASP A 55 1.49 20.69 -0.28
N ASP A 56 1.84 21.96 -0.05
CA ASP A 56 1.42 23.07 -0.91
C ASP A 56 2.06 23.03 -2.32
N GLU A 57 3.15 22.28 -2.51
CA GLU A 57 3.87 22.16 -3.78
C GLU A 57 3.56 20.85 -4.52
N PHE A 58 3.27 19.77 -3.80
CA PHE A 58 3.13 18.43 -4.37
C PHE A 58 1.89 17.68 -3.86
N PRO A 59 1.14 16.97 -4.73
CA PRO A 59 0.03 16.14 -4.29
C PRO A 59 0.52 14.88 -3.56
N PRO A 60 -0.34 14.27 -2.71
CA PRO A 60 -0.03 13.01 -2.05
C PRO A 60 0.20 11.87 -3.06
N ARG A 61 1.07 10.94 -2.70
CA ARG A 61 1.42 9.79 -3.55
C ARG A 61 1.55 8.51 -2.75
N ALA A 62 1.15 7.39 -3.37
CA ALA A 62 1.27 6.07 -2.79
C ALA A 62 1.88 5.08 -3.80
N PHE A 63 2.85 4.28 -3.35
CA PHE A 63 3.45 3.21 -4.15
C PHE A 63 3.33 1.87 -3.43
N VAL A 64 2.93 0.84 -4.18
CA VAL A 64 3.06 -0.55 -3.74
C VAL A 64 4.31 -1.11 -4.39
N LEU A 65 5.31 -1.42 -3.57
CA LEU A 65 6.58 -1.98 -3.97
C LEU A 65 6.63 -3.48 -3.66
N PHE A 66 7.33 -4.20 -4.51
CA PHE A 66 7.66 -5.60 -4.33
C PHE A 66 9.16 -5.70 -4.05
N ASP A 67 9.54 -6.71 -3.28
CA ASP A 67 10.95 -7.09 -3.20
C ASP A 67 11.47 -7.43 -4.60
N GLU A 68 12.70 -7.04 -4.91
CA GLU A 68 13.33 -7.27 -6.22
C GLU A 68 13.31 -8.76 -6.59
N THR A 69 13.44 -9.64 -5.58
CA THR A 69 13.43 -11.09 -5.81
C THR A 69 12.04 -11.62 -6.21
N ALA A 70 10.96 -10.85 -6.01
CA ALA A 70 9.60 -11.28 -6.31
C ALA A 70 9.41 -11.65 -7.78
N CYS A 71 10.05 -10.92 -8.70
CA CYS A 71 9.98 -11.18 -10.14
C CYS A 71 10.61 -12.53 -10.55
N HIS A 72 11.44 -13.13 -9.69
CA HIS A 72 12.00 -14.47 -9.94
C HIS A 72 11.02 -15.61 -9.62
N TYR A 73 10.01 -15.34 -8.79
CA TYR A 73 9.05 -16.34 -8.32
C TYR A 73 7.61 -16.03 -8.74
N LEU A 74 7.33 -14.80 -9.17
CA LEU A 74 6.01 -14.31 -9.49
C LEU A 74 6.05 -13.50 -10.79
N PRO A 75 5.29 -13.88 -11.83
CA PRO A 75 5.14 -13.08 -13.03
C PRO A 75 4.61 -11.68 -12.72
N ILE A 76 4.88 -10.70 -13.60
CA ILE A 76 4.46 -9.30 -13.45
C ILE A 76 2.94 -9.18 -13.22
N ASP A 77 2.13 -9.97 -13.92
CA ASP A 77 0.67 -10.00 -13.73
C ASP A 77 0.27 -10.47 -12.31
N GLY A 78 1.05 -11.37 -11.72
CA GLY A 78 0.88 -11.82 -10.35
C GLY A 78 1.19 -10.70 -9.35
N CYS A 79 2.27 -9.95 -9.57
CA CYS A 79 2.59 -8.76 -8.77
C CYS A 79 1.46 -7.73 -8.86
N ALA A 80 0.98 -7.43 -10.08
CA ALA A 80 -0.14 -6.50 -10.28
C ALA A 80 -1.42 -6.98 -9.55
N ALA A 81 -1.74 -8.27 -9.63
CA ALA A 81 -2.87 -8.86 -8.93
C ALA A 81 -2.74 -8.77 -7.40
N LEU A 82 -1.55 -9.03 -6.85
CA LEU A 82 -1.29 -8.90 -5.41
C LEU A 82 -1.41 -7.46 -4.93
N GLY A 83 -0.83 -6.50 -5.67
CA GLY A 83 -0.94 -5.08 -5.35
C GLY A 83 -2.40 -4.62 -5.37
N ARG A 84 -3.17 -5.04 -6.39
CA ARG A 84 -4.61 -4.78 -6.47
C ARG A 84 -5.36 -5.38 -5.29
N ARG A 85 -5.03 -6.62 -4.89
CA ARG A 85 -5.65 -7.29 -3.76
C ARG A 85 -5.40 -6.56 -2.44
N LEU A 86 -4.17 -6.09 -2.21
CA LEU A 86 -3.81 -5.31 -1.03
C LEU A 86 -4.67 -4.06 -0.92
N ILE A 87 -4.68 -3.23 -1.97
CA ILE A 87 -5.43 -1.97 -1.95
C ILE A 87 -6.93 -2.23 -1.83
N SER A 88 -7.45 -3.26 -2.49
CA SER A 88 -8.87 -3.64 -2.33
C SER A 88 -9.21 -4.01 -0.88
N ARG A 89 -8.29 -4.62 -0.13
CA ARG A 89 -8.49 -4.91 1.30
C ARG A 89 -8.47 -3.62 2.13
N LEU A 90 -7.52 -2.74 1.90
CA LEU A 90 -7.44 -1.44 2.60
C LEU A 90 -8.71 -0.62 2.39
N LEU A 91 -9.21 -0.54 1.15
CA LEU A 91 -10.45 0.16 0.83
C LEU A 91 -11.70 -0.52 1.42
N ALA A 92 -11.69 -1.85 1.54
CA ALA A 92 -12.77 -2.57 2.21
C ALA A 92 -12.80 -2.29 3.71
N GLU A 93 -11.64 -2.22 4.37
CA GLU A 93 -11.54 -1.81 5.77
C GLU A 93 -11.97 -0.35 5.97
N ALA A 94 -11.65 0.54 5.02
CA ALA A 94 -12.04 1.95 5.08
C ALA A 94 -13.56 2.17 5.04
N ARG A 95 -14.33 1.20 4.51
CA ARG A 95 -15.79 1.25 4.46
C ARG A 95 -16.47 0.71 5.72
N LYS A 96 -15.72 0.07 6.62
CA LYS A 96 -16.27 -0.55 7.85
C LYS A 96 -16.27 0.38 9.05
N GLY A 97 -15.43 1.42 9.04
CA GLY A 97 -15.39 2.50 10.04
C GLY A 97 -16.03 3.75 9.49
#